data_AF-A0A4S1ZFU6-F1
#
_entry.id   AF-A0A4S1ZFU6-F1
#
_cell.length_a   1.000
_cell.length_b   1.000
_cell.length_c   1.000
_cell.angle_alpha   90.00
_cell.angle_beta   90.00
_cell.angle_gamma   90.00
#
_symmetry.space_group_name_H-M   'P 1'
#
loop_
_entity.id
_entity.type
_entity.pdbx_description
1 polymer ?
#
loop_
_entity_poly.entity_id
_entity_poly.type
_entity_poly.pdbx_seq_one_letter_code
_entity_poly.pdbx_strand_id
1 'polypeptide(L)'
;MCILEHRRWLADFWRSTEVSKDNRARSDRQDTAGDCSGVGWSGPAVDVRVAYVDVPERPGYQIIAMHFDGWVWGERPHTFHGCPYYKVESTTKVMPQDMYDERIRAHQPQMYAWERLAADGVTLADLDESLIRNCIRRGIDGGRIPESALYEPTGDILSKWKLLKNGVPTNGAVLLFSNNIDEYPQFTLRMARFVGTNKNMFRDNQRAEGNFFKLLDAGVAFCFKHLSLSGRITNHSLEREEHLEVPYHALREALINALCHRHWERYNLTISLAIYDDRIEIASPGTFPPQITAENIKEPHESYPTRVRDKQSFKIAPSALISPHARA
;
A
#
# COMPACT_ATOMS: atom_id res chain seq x y z
N MET A 1 -1.84 29.53 21.31
CA MET A 1 -1.04 30.68 21.77
C MET A 1 0.16 30.13 22.53
N CYS A 2 1.29 29.90 21.86
CA CYS A 2 2.52 29.46 22.53
C CYS A 2 3.27 30.70 23.02
N ILE A 3 3.30 30.90 24.33
CA ILE A 3 4.18 31.88 24.98
C ILE A 3 5.60 31.29 24.94
N LEU A 4 6.54 32.10 24.46
CA LEU A 4 7.91 31.74 24.13
C LEU A 4 8.76 31.38 25.36
N GLU A 5 9.04 30.09 25.55
CA GLU A 5 10.23 29.60 26.26
C GLU A 5 10.91 28.49 25.45
N HIS A 6 11.61 28.86 24.37
CA HIS A 6 12.53 27.92 23.69
C HIS A 6 13.80 28.64 23.21
N ARG A 7 14.81 28.65 24.08
CA ARG A 7 16.16 29.18 23.80
C ARG A 7 17.03 28.13 23.11
N ARG A 8 17.10 28.19 21.77
CA ARG A 8 18.29 27.95 20.92
C ARG A 8 17.89 27.85 19.45
N TRP A 9 16.88 27.04 19.12
CA TRP A 9 16.43 26.81 17.74
C TRP A 9 15.89 28.07 17.04
N LEU A 10 15.04 28.84 17.72
CA LEU A 10 14.51 30.11 17.18
C LEU A 10 15.58 31.19 17.02
N ALA A 11 16.63 31.19 17.85
CA ALA A 11 17.69 32.18 17.77
C ALA A 11 18.55 32.01 16.52
N ASP A 12 18.78 30.77 16.10
CA ASP A 12 19.56 30.46 14.89
C ASP A 12 18.72 30.64 13.62
N PHE A 13 17.42 30.30 13.65
CA PHE A 13 16.48 30.61 12.55
C PHE A 13 16.35 32.12 12.31
N TRP A 14 16.33 32.95 13.35
CA TRP A 14 16.24 34.40 13.23
C TRP A 14 17.53 35.09 12.76
N ARG A 15 18.71 34.45 12.90
CA ARG A 15 19.96 35.03 12.36
C ARG A 15 20.02 35.02 10.84
N SER A 16 19.25 34.16 10.18
CA SER A 16 19.29 33.98 8.71
C SER A 16 18.04 34.48 7.98
N THR A 17 17.04 35.04 8.68
CA THR A 17 15.74 35.35 8.07
C THR A 17 15.50 36.87 8.07
N GLU A 18 15.63 37.52 6.92
CA GLU A 18 15.15 38.90 6.74
C GLU A 18 13.62 38.91 6.83
N VAL A 19 13.07 39.61 7.82
CA VAL A 19 11.62 39.85 7.90
C VAL A 19 11.30 41.03 6.98
N SER A 20 10.54 40.77 5.91
CA SER A 20 10.11 41.83 5.00
C SER A 20 9.11 42.76 5.68
N LYS A 21 8.99 44.00 5.19
CA LYS A 21 8.06 45.03 5.68
C LYS A 21 6.57 44.62 5.66
N ASP A 22 6.23 43.48 5.06
CA ASP A 22 4.86 42.99 4.91
C ASP A 22 4.46 41.92 5.95
N ASN A 23 5.21 41.78 7.06
CA ASN A 23 4.97 40.76 8.10
C ASN A 23 5.02 39.30 7.59
N ARG A 24 5.73 39.06 6.47
CA ARG A 24 6.09 37.73 6.00
C ARG A 24 7.55 37.45 6.29
N ALA A 25 7.81 36.35 6.98
CA ALA A 25 9.15 35.79 7.13
C ALA A 25 9.29 34.63 6.14
N ARG A 26 10.19 34.77 5.17
CA ARG A 26 10.52 33.73 4.20
C ARG A 26 11.90 33.20 4.56
N SER A 27 12.05 31.89 4.76
CA SER A 27 13.37 31.32 5.04
C SER A 27 14.27 31.46 3.80
N ASP A 28 15.11 32.49 3.77
CA ASP A 28 16.13 32.65 2.73
C ASP A 28 17.37 31.80 3.07
N ARG A 29 17.85 31.10 2.05
CA ARG A 29 18.95 30.14 2.12
C ARG A 29 20.28 30.89 2.13
N GLN A 30 21.11 30.64 3.14
CA GLN A 30 22.56 30.86 3.05
C GLN A 30 23.33 29.75 3.79
N ASP A 31 23.91 28.87 2.97
CA ASP A 31 25.05 27.96 3.09
C ASP A 31 25.69 27.63 4.45
N THR A 32 25.93 26.33 4.65
CA THR A 32 27.31 25.81 4.74
C THR A 32 27.38 24.45 4.04
N ALA A 33 28.01 24.43 2.87
CA ALA A 33 28.48 23.22 2.21
C ALA A 33 29.56 22.58 3.09
N GLY A 34 29.31 21.36 3.56
CA GLY A 34 30.24 20.57 4.35
C GLY A 34 29.76 19.12 4.41
N ASP A 35 30.25 18.33 3.46
CA ASP A 35 30.28 16.86 3.49
C ASP A 35 28.95 16.10 3.62
N CYS A 36 28.24 15.98 2.50
CA CYS A 36 27.49 14.77 2.14
C CYS A 36 27.30 14.80 0.62
N SER A 37 28.05 13.96 -0.07
CA SER A 37 28.01 13.80 -1.52
C SER A 37 26.62 13.36 -2.01
N GLY A 38 26.02 14.17 -2.88
CA GLY A 38 25.26 13.63 -4.01
C GLY A 38 23.73 13.65 -3.98
N VAL A 39 23.04 14.55 -3.27
CA VAL A 39 21.65 14.96 -3.64
C VAL A 39 21.43 16.40 -3.21
N GLY A 40 21.10 17.31 -4.14
CA GLY A 40 20.78 18.70 -3.82
C GLY A 40 19.60 18.80 -2.85
N TRP A 41 19.88 19.13 -1.59
CA TRP A 41 18.90 19.18 -0.51
C TRP A 41 18.09 20.48 -0.56
N SER A 42 16.93 20.46 -1.22
CA SER A 42 15.92 21.52 -1.11
C SER A 42 14.78 21.05 -0.20
N GLY A 43 14.78 21.45 1.07
CA GLY A 43 13.65 21.23 1.98
C GLY A 43 12.41 22.05 1.60
N PRO A 44 11.21 21.73 2.13
CA PRO A 44 10.00 22.50 1.85
C PRO A 44 10.12 23.92 2.41
N ALA A 45 9.82 24.93 1.61
CA ALA A 45 9.76 26.31 2.08
C ALA A 45 8.54 26.48 3.00
N VAL A 46 8.75 27.02 4.20
CA VAL A 46 7.66 27.32 5.15
C VAL A 46 7.37 28.82 5.07
N ASP A 47 6.13 29.19 4.75
CA ASP A 47 5.65 30.57 4.80
C ASP A 47 5.04 30.83 6.18
N VAL A 48 5.65 31.71 6.98
CA VAL A 48 5.21 31.98 8.35
C VAL A 48 4.60 33.36 8.43
N ARG A 49 3.34 33.43 8.87
CA ARG A 49 2.69 34.69 9.23
C ARG A 49 3.09 35.07 10.65
N VAL A 50 3.74 36.22 10.78
CA VAL A 50 4.18 36.76 12.07
C VAL A 50 3.22 37.88 12.48
N ALA A 51 2.64 37.78 13.67
CA ALA A 51 1.79 38.81 14.25
C ALA A 51 2.47 39.39 15.50
N TYR A 52 2.47 40.71 15.60
CA TYR A 52 2.92 41.42 16.80
C TYR A 52 1.69 41.82 17.61
N VAL A 53 1.65 41.42 18.88
CA VAL A 53 0.51 41.64 19.77
C VAL A 53 0.99 42.43 20.98
N ASP A 54 0.44 43.63 21.20
CA ASP A 54 0.77 44.45 22.36
C ASP A 54 0.37 43.75 23.66
N VAL A 55 1.20 43.87 24.70
CA VAL A 55 0.90 43.33 26.03
C VAL A 55 0.11 44.36 26.82
N PRO A 56 -1.19 44.12 27.14
CA PRO A 56 -2.03 45.14 27.77
C PRO A 56 -1.50 45.64 29.11
N GLU A 57 -0.83 44.76 29.86
CA GLU A 57 -0.32 45.04 31.21
C GLU A 57 1.10 45.62 31.23
N ARG A 58 1.78 45.71 30.07
CA ARG A 58 3.15 46.24 29.94
C ARG A 58 3.30 47.12 28.69
N PRO A 59 3.05 48.43 28.81
CA PRO A 59 3.19 49.38 27.71
C PRO A 59 4.61 49.35 27.12
N GLY A 60 4.71 49.29 25.78
CA GLY A 60 5.98 49.21 25.06
C GLY A 60 6.53 47.79 24.85
N TYR A 61 5.85 46.76 25.34
CA TYR A 61 6.21 45.36 25.08
C TYR A 61 5.22 44.70 24.09
N GLN A 62 5.76 43.93 23.16
CA GLN A 62 5.00 43.15 22.18
C GLN A 62 5.37 41.67 22.26
N ILE A 63 4.39 40.80 22.05
CA ILE A 63 4.58 39.37 21.85
C ILE A 63 4.62 39.10 20.35
N ILE A 64 5.56 38.28 19.94
CA ILE A 64 5.62 37.73 18.58
C ILE A 64 4.83 36.43 18.57
N ALA A 65 3.67 36.44 17.91
CA ALA A 65 2.83 35.28 17.70
C ALA A 65 3.08 34.70 16.31
N MET A 66 3.36 33.40 16.25
CA MET A 66 3.53 32.65 15.01
C MET A 66 2.57 31.48 14.99
N HIS A 67 1.95 31.25 13.83
CA HIS A 67 1.08 30.09 13.59
C HIS A 67 1.72 29.18 12.55
N PHE A 68 1.75 27.88 12.85
CA PHE A 68 2.20 26.85 11.94
C PHE A 68 1.07 25.84 11.80
N ASP A 69 0.69 25.56 10.56
CA ASP A 69 -0.21 24.44 10.28
C ASP A 69 0.49 23.12 10.63
N GLY A 70 -0.30 22.14 11.08
CA GLY A 70 0.21 20.80 11.32
C GLY A 70 0.72 20.18 10.03
N TRP A 71 1.76 19.35 10.13
CA TRP A 71 2.26 18.60 8.97
C TRP A 71 1.14 17.73 8.37
N VAL A 72 0.98 17.81 7.05
CA VAL A 72 -0.05 17.07 6.32
C VAL A 72 0.51 15.74 5.83
N TRP A 73 -0.26 14.66 6.01
CA TRP A 73 0.14 13.33 5.58
C TRP A 73 0.48 13.27 4.08
N GLY A 74 1.66 12.74 3.76
CA GLY A 74 2.17 12.63 2.38
C GLY A 74 3.00 13.84 1.92
N GLU A 75 3.11 14.90 2.71
CA GLU A 75 4.11 15.94 2.45
C GLU A 75 5.49 15.50 2.91
N ARG A 76 6.54 16.11 2.35
CA ARG A 76 7.91 15.78 2.75
C ARG A 76 8.11 16.15 4.22
N PRO A 77 8.67 15.26 5.06
CA PRO A 77 9.02 15.62 6.44
C PRO A 77 9.99 16.80 6.47
N HIS A 78 9.75 17.74 7.37
CA HIS A 78 10.71 18.79 7.66
C HIS A 78 11.87 18.22 8.49
N THR A 79 13.07 18.69 8.20
CA THR A 79 14.29 18.35 8.94
C THR A 79 15.03 19.64 9.28
N PHE A 80 15.81 19.59 10.35
CA PHE A 80 16.69 20.66 10.76
C PHE A 80 18.09 20.07 10.96
N HIS A 81 19.11 20.61 10.29
CA HIS A 81 20.45 20.02 10.19
C HIS A 81 20.44 18.51 9.89
N GLY A 82 19.61 18.09 8.93
CA GLY A 82 19.48 16.69 8.53
C GLY A 82 18.72 15.79 9.52
N CYS A 83 18.34 16.29 10.70
CA CYS A 83 17.59 15.54 11.70
C CYS A 83 16.08 15.82 11.58
N PRO A 84 15.23 14.79 11.44
CA PRO A 84 13.77 14.97 11.50
C PRO A 84 13.31 15.17 12.95
N TYR A 85 12.39 16.10 13.17
CA TYR A 85 11.80 16.36 14.48
C TYR A 85 10.27 16.29 14.41
N TYR A 86 9.64 15.96 15.53
CA TYR A 86 8.20 16.02 15.69
C TYR A 86 7.83 16.59 17.06
N LYS A 87 6.63 17.16 17.15
CA LYS A 87 6.12 17.77 18.37
C LYS A 87 5.20 16.80 19.09
N VAL A 88 5.43 16.62 20.39
CA VAL A 88 4.56 15.89 21.32
C VAL A 88 4.19 16.88 22.41
N GLU A 89 2.92 17.29 22.40
CA GLU A 89 2.39 18.32 23.30
C GLU A 89 3.22 19.63 23.25
N SER A 90 3.84 19.99 24.37
CA SER A 90 4.70 21.17 24.51
C SER A 90 6.16 20.91 24.14
N THR A 91 6.56 19.64 23.89
CA THR A 91 7.95 19.25 23.68
C THR A 91 8.26 18.90 22.23
N THR A 92 9.45 19.28 21.76
CA THR A 92 10.00 18.85 20.47
C THR A 92 10.95 17.68 20.71
N LYS A 93 10.74 16.58 19.99
CA LYS A 93 11.58 15.38 20.06
C LYS A 93 12.14 15.04 18.68
N VAL A 94 13.29 14.38 18.65
CA VAL A 94 13.80 13.76 17.42
C VAL A 94 12.78 12.71 16.97
N MET A 95 12.47 12.71 15.68
CA MET A 95 11.52 11.75 15.10
C MET A 95 12.14 10.35 15.13
N PRO A 96 11.46 9.35 15.71
CA PRO A 96 11.87 7.96 15.60
C PRO A 96 12.03 7.54 14.14
N GLN A 97 12.99 6.63 13.87
CA GLN A 97 13.33 6.22 12.51
C GLN A 97 12.14 5.61 11.77
N ASP A 98 11.37 4.76 12.44
CA ASP A 98 10.16 4.12 11.92
C ASP A 98 9.11 5.16 11.48
N MET A 99 8.90 6.19 12.28
CA MET A 99 8.01 7.30 11.94
C MET A 99 8.53 8.11 10.75
N TYR A 100 9.84 8.38 10.69
CA TYR A 100 10.43 9.11 9.56
C TYR A 100 10.31 8.32 8.25
N ASP A 101 10.65 7.02 8.29
CA ASP A 101 10.54 6.11 7.15
C ASP A 101 9.09 6.04 6.64
N GLU A 102 8.12 5.94 7.55
CA GLU A 102 6.70 5.94 7.20
C GLU A 102 6.30 7.21 6.44
N ARG A 103 6.74 8.38 6.91
CA ARG A 103 6.41 9.66 6.25
C ARG A 103 7.14 9.86 4.92
N ILE A 104 8.39 9.39 4.80
CA ILE A 104 9.13 9.41 3.52
C ILE A 104 8.45 8.51 2.50
N ARG A 105 8.03 7.30 2.91
CA ARG A 105 7.25 6.38 2.06
C ARG A 105 5.91 6.98 1.66
N ALA A 106 5.24 7.70 2.56
CA ALA A 106 4.00 8.41 2.26
C ALA A 106 4.22 9.56 1.26
N HIS A 107 5.38 10.23 1.33
CA HIS A 107 5.74 11.31 0.44
C HIS A 107 6.13 10.84 -0.97
N GLN A 108 6.84 9.71 -1.07
CA GLN A 108 7.29 9.13 -2.34
C GLN A 108 6.81 7.68 -2.52
N PRO A 109 5.49 7.44 -2.56
CA PRO A 109 4.95 6.09 -2.56
C PRO A 109 5.47 5.25 -3.73
N GLN A 110 5.65 5.88 -4.88
CA GLN A 110 6.14 5.26 -6.11
C GLN A 110 7.56 4.69 -6.00
N MET A 111 8.40 5.32 -5.17
CA MET A 111 9.82 4.96 -5.02
C MET A 111 10.00 3.82 -4.03
N TYR A 112 9.14 3.75 -3.01
CA TYR A 112 9.21 2.77 -1.92
C TYR A 112 8.14 1.68 -2.01
N ALA A 113 7.34 1.67 -3.09
CA ALA A 113 6.41 0.60 -3.41
C ALA A 113 7.17 -0.73 -3.57
N TRP A 114 6.99 -1.64 -2.61
CA TRP A 114 7.73 -2.91 -2.53
C TRP A 114 7.66 -3.71 -3.82
N GLU A 115 6.48 -3.77 -4.44
CA GLU A 115 6.21 -4.48 -5.70
C GLU A 115 6.95 -3.90 -6.91
N ARG A 116 7.46 -2.67 -6.81
CA ARG A 116 8.22 -1.98 -7.86
C ARG A 116 9.73 -2.06 -7.66
N LEU A 117 10.18 -2.54 -6.51
CA LEU A 117 11.59 -2.79 -6.25
C LEU A 117 12.05 -4.00 -7.08
N ALA A 118 13.30 -3.96 -7.54
CA ALA A 118 13.91 -5.10 -8.21
C ALA A 118 13.98 -6.25 -7.20
N ALA A 119 13.61 -7.45 -7.66
CA ALA A 119 13.75 -8.67 -6.89
C ALA A 119 15.24 -9.00 -6.73
N ASP A 120 15.61 -9.48 -5.54
CA ASP A 120 16.95 -9.97 -5.29
C ASP A 120 17.05 -11.45 -5.70
N GLY A 121 18.14 -11.84 -6.35
CA GLY A 121 18.39 -13.24 -6.74
C GLY A 121 17.44 -13.86 -7.78
N VAL A 122 16.43 -13.15 -8.30
CA VAL A 122 15.48 -13.68 -9.29
C VAL A 122 15.75 -13.11 -10.68
N THR A 123 15.80 -13.98 -11.68
CA THR A 123 16.02 -13.65 -13.08
C THR A 123 14.77 -13.85 -13.93
N LEU A 124 14.80 -13.39 -15.19
CA LEU A 124 13.70 -13.61 -16.12
C LEU A 124 13.43 -15.11 -16.37
N ALA A 125 14.44 -15.97 -16.25
CA ALA A 125 14.32 -17.41 -16.45
C ALA A 125 13.55 -18.12 -15.32
N ASP A 126 13.46 -17.50 -14.15
CA ASP A 126 12.71 -18.01 -13.00
C ASP A 126 11.20 -17.74 -13.10
N LEU A 127 10.81 -16.85 -14.03
CA LEU A 127 9.41 -16.54 -14.30
C LEU A 127 8.76 -17.62 -15.18
N ASP A 128 7.55 -18.02 -14.82
CA ASP A 128 6.76 -19.00 -15.54
C ASP A 128 6.20 -18.41 -16.83
N GLU A 129 6.86 -18.70 -17.96
CA GLU A 129 6.43 -18.21 -19.27
C GLU A 129 5.01 -18.69 -19.62
N SER A 130 4.64 -19.91 -19.25
CA SER A 130 3.31 -20.44 -19.55
C SER A 130 2.21 -19.63 -18.85
N LEU A 131 2.47 -19.24 -17.59
CA LEU A 131 1.57 -18.42 -16.80
C LEU A 131 1.46 -17.00 -17.37
N ILE A 132 2.58 -16.42 -17.81
CA ILE A 132 2.58 -15.09 -18.44
C ILE A 132 1.78 -15.12 -19.75
N ARG A 133 2.01 -16.12 -20.61
CA ARG A 133 1.27 -16.29 -21.88
C ARG A 133 -0.23 -16.51 -21.63
N ASN A 134 -0.59 -17.28 -20.62
CA ASN A 134 -1.99 -17.47 -20.23
C ASN A 134 -2.62 -16.16 -19.72
N CYS A 135 -1.87 -15.35 -18.98
CA CYS A 135 -2.32 -14.03 -18.55
C CYS A 135 -2.54 -13.08 -19.73
N ILE A 136 -1.67 -13.11 -20.73
CA ILE A 136 -1.82 -12.34 -21.98
C ILE A 136 -3.12 -12.75 -22.70
N ARG A 137 -3.34 -14.05 -22.90
CA ARG A 137 -4.56 -14.58 -23.53
C ARG A 137 -5.82 -14.09 -22.81
N ARG A 138 -5.87 -14.24 -21.48
CA ARG A 138 -7.02 -13.76 -20.68
C ARG A 138 -7.22 -12.25 -20.77
N GLY A 139 -6.16 -11.47 -20.85
CA GLY A 139 -6.27 -10.03 -21.04
C GLY A 139 -6.74 -9.62 -22.44
N ILE A 140 -6.46 -10.43 -23.46
CA ILE A 140 -7.00 -10.26 -24.83
C ILE A 140 -8.50 -10.61 -24.84
N ASP A 141 -8.87 -11.76 -24.28
CA ASP A 141 -10.29 -12.18 -24.16
C ASP A 141 -11.11 -11.14 -23.37
N GLY A 142 -10.48 -10.49 -22.40
CA GLY A 142 -11.06 -9.41 -21.61
C GLY A 142 -11.01 -8.02 -22.27
N GLY A 143 -10.47 -7.89 -23.49
CA GLY A 143 -10.39 -6.63 -24.24
C GLY A 143 -9.42 -5.58 -23.66
N ARG A 144 -8.45 -5.99 -22.83
CA ARG A 144 -7.50 -5.09 -22.14
C ARG A 144 -6.11 -5.07 -22.75
N ILE A 145 -5.77 -6.12 -23.49
CA ILE A 145 -4.48 -6.29 -24.16
C ILE A 145 -4.74 -6.43 -25.66
N PRO A 146 -3.99 -5.74 -26.54
CA PRO A 146 -4.11 -5.96 -27.97
C PRO A 146 -3.62 -7.36 -28.37
N GLU A 147 -4.26 -7.95 -29.37
CA GLU A 147 -3.90 -9.29 -29.88
C GLU A 147 -2.44 -9.39 -30.35
N SER A 148 -1.85 -8.26 -30.78
CA SER A 148 -0.43 -8.18 -31.15
C SER A 148 0.52 -8.66 -30.04
N ALA A 149 0.12 -8.54 -28.78
CA ALA A 149 0.92 -8.96 -27.63
C ALA A 149 1.18 -10.48 -27.58
N LEU A 150 0.41 -11.31 -28.30
CA LEU A 150 0.67 -12.76 -28.36
C LEU A 150 2.02 -13.08 -29.00
N TYR A 151 2.46 -12.25 -29.94
CA TYR A 151 3.65 -12.48 -30.75
C TYR A 151 4.89 -11.74 -30.22
N GLU A 152 4.72 -10.88 -29.22
CA GLU A 152 5.81 -10.13 -28.63
C GLU A 152 6.65 -11.01 -27.68
N PRO A 153 7.96 -10.73 -27.54
CA PRO A 153 8.79 -11.35 -26.51
C PRO A 153 8.26 -11.03 -25.11
N THR A 154 8.24 -12.03 -24.24
CA THR A 154 7.72 -11.91 -22.88
C THR A 154 8.42 -10.79 -22.08
N GLY A 155 9.74 -10.62 -22.27
CA GLY A 155 10.51 -9.55 -21.61
C GLY A 155 10.06 -8.13 -21.99
N ASP A 156 9.65 -7.91 -23.23
CA ASP A 156 9.17 -6.60 -23.69
C ASP A 156 7.81 -6.28 -23.09
N ILE A 157 6.93 -7.29 -23.02
CA ILE A 157 5.61 -7.17 -22.39
C ILE A 157 5.76 -6.86 -20.90
N LEU A 158 6.61 -7.61 -20.18
CA LEU A 158 6.88 -7.38 -18.77
C LEU A 158 7.49 -5.98 -18.53
N SER A 159 8.36 -5.51 -19.43
CA SER A 159 8.89 -4.14 -19.39
C SER A 159 7.78 -3.09 -19.56
N LYS A 160 6.87 -3.28 -20.52
CA LYS A 160 5.71 -2.41 -20.74
C LYS A 160 4.79 -2.37 -19.52
N TRP A 161 4.64 -3.49 -18.81
CA TRP A 161 3.88 -3.58 -17.57
C TRP A 161 4.64 -3.08 -16.34
N LYS A 162 5.87 -2.60 -16.50
CA LYS A 162 6.76 -2.14 -15.42
C LYS A 162 7.06 -3.23 -14.39
N LEU A 163 7.06 -4.47 -14.85
CA LEU A 163 7.44 -5.66 -14.08
C LEU A 163 8.93 -5.99 -14.23
N LEU A 164 9.66 -5.27 -15.07
CA LEU A 164 11.12 -5.30 -15.12
C LEU A 164 11.69 -3.91 -14.76
N LYS A 165 12.80 -3.89 -14.03
CA LYS A 165 13.61 -2.71 -13.73
C LYS A 165 15.05 -3.01 -14.14
N ASN A 166 15.54 -2.31 -15.17
CA ASN A 166 16.88 -2.53 -15.75
C ASN A 166 17.12 -4.00 -16.16
N GLY A 167 16.10 -4.67 -16.70
CA GLY A 167 16.17 -6.09 -17.09
C GLY A 167 15.97 -7.10 -15.95
N VAL A 168 15.92 -6.64 -14.69
CA VAL A 168 15.68 -7.49 -13.51
C VAL A 168 14.18 -7.50 -13.19
N PRO A 169 13.56 -8.67 -12.92
CA PRO A 169 12.18 -8.75 -12.43
C PRO A 169 11.95 -7.88 -11.18
N THR A 170 10.77 -7.28 -11.07
CA THR A 170 10.35 -6.64 -9.82
C THR A 170 9.75 -7.65 -8.86
N ASN A 171 9.65 -7.31 -7.57
CA ASN A 171 8.93 -8.13 -6.59
C ASN A 171 7.48 -8.41 -7.00
N GLY A 172 6.83 -7.47 -7.72
CA GLY A 172 5.51 -7.69 -8.30
C GLY A 172 5.50 -8.75 -9.41
N ALA A 173 6.55 -8.79 -10.25
CA ALA A 173 6.73 -9.83 -11.25
C ALA A 173 6.92 -11.20 -10.58
N VAL A 174 7.69 -11.24 -9.50
CA VAL A 174 7.91 -12.45 -8.70
C VAL A 174 6.61 -12.95 -8.09
N LEU A 175 5.84 -12.05 -7.46
CA LEU A 175 4.53 -12.36 -6.89
C LEU A 175 3.56 -12.93 -7.93
N LEU A 176 3.57 -12.43 -9.16
CA LEU A 176 2.64 -12.87 -10.19
C LEU A 176 3.10 -14.14 -10.90
N PHE A 177 4.39 -14.23 -11.23
CA PHE A 177 4.87 -15.17 -12.25
C PHE A 177 6.04 -16.06 -11.83
N SER A 178 6.71 -15.81 -10.70
CA SER A 178 7.85 -16.67 -10.33
C SER A 178 7.40 -18.02 -9.79
N ASN A 179 8.21 -19.05 -10.10
CA ASN A 179 8.17 -20.33 -9.39
C ASN A 179 9.23 -20.39 -8.28
N ASN A 180 10.28 -19.57 -8.37
CA ASN A 180 11.27 -19.39 -7.32
C ASN A 180 10.79 -18.33 -6.33
N ILE A 181 10.39 -18.77 -5.14
CA ILE A 181 9.80 -17.92 -4.09
C ILE A 181 10.49 -18.11 -2.73
N ASP A 182 11.67 -18.71 -2.70
CA ASP A 182 12.35 -19.12 -1.46
C ASP A 182 12.66 -17.92 -0.55
N GLU A 183 13.01 -16.78 -1.15
CA GLU A 183 13.25 -15.50 -0.46
C GLU A 183 11.96 -14.75 -0.10
N TYR A 184 10.78 -15.33 -0.36
CA TYR A 184 9.47 -14.69 -0.20
C TYR A 184 8.54 -15.49 0.74
N PRO A 185 8.88 -15.66 2.03
CA PRO A 185 8.05 -16.42 2.98
C PRO A 185 6.62 -15.87 3.13
N GLN A 186 6.41 -14.60 2.78
CA GLN A 186 5.11 -13.95 2.76
C GLN A 186 4.18 -14.43 1.65
N PHE A 187 4.65 -15.22 0.67
CA PHE A 187 3.86 -15.81 -0.41
C PHE A 187 3.13 -17.06 0.08
N THR A 188 2.39 -16.88 1.16
CA THR A 188 1.73 -17.94 1.92
C THR A 188 0.26 -17.58 2.18
N LEU A 189 -0.62 -18.55 1.95
CA LEU A 189 -2.02 -18.53 2.37
C LEU A 189 -2.26 -19.63 3.41
N ARG A 190 -2.75 -19.24 4.59
CA ARG A 190 -3.16 -20.19 5.63
C ARG A 190 -4.66 -20.46 5.52
N MET A 191 -5.07 -21.71 5.59
CA MET A 191 -6.44 -22.13 5.38
C MET A 191 -6.86 -23.10 6.48
N ALA A 192 -7.99 -22.86 7.14
CA ALA A 192 -8.47 -23.73 8.20
C ALA A 192 -9.99 -23.90 8.15
N ARG A 193 -10.47 -25.12 8.38
CA ARG A 193 -11.89 -25.43 8.62
C ARG A 193 -12.04 -25.73 10.10
N PHE A 194 -12.80 -24.92 10.81
CA PHE A 194 -13.12 -25.12 12.23
C PHE A 194 -14.49 -25.76 12.39
N VAL A 195 -14.72 -26.59 13.40
CA VAL A 195 -16.06 -27.11 13.70
C VAL A 195 -16.76 -26.17 14.67
N GLY A 196 -18.02 -25.84 14.41
CA GLY A 196 -18.77 -24.82 15.13
C GLY A 196 -18.39 -23.40 14.70
N THR A 197 -18.54 -22.47 15.64
CA THR A 197 -18.38 -21.02 15.40
C THR A 197 -17.11 -20.44 16.03
N ASN A 198 -16.31 -21.26 16.71
CA ASN A 198 -15.09 -20.87 17.41
C ASN A 198 -13.85 -21.64 16.89
N LYS A 199 -12.67 -21.29 17.40
CA LYS A 199 -11.38 -21.86 16.95
C LYS A 199 -10.93 -23.08 17.76
N ASN A 200 -11.81 -23.68 18.56
CA ASN A 200 -11.41 -24.71 19.52
C ASN A 200 -11.10 -26.06 18.86
N MET A 201 -11.75 -26.37 17.75
CA MET A 201 -11.56 -27.63 17.03
C MET A 201 -11.40 -27.37 15.53
N PHE A 202 -10.25 -27.76 14.97
CA PHE A 202 -10.03 -27.71 13.53
C PHE A 202 -10.28 -29.10 12.92
N ARG A 203 -10.98 -29.13 11.78
CA ARG A 203 -11.22 -30.31 10.95
C ARG A 203 -10.17 -30.48 9.87
N ASP A 204 -9.69 -29.36 9.33
CA ASP A 204 -8.65 -29.32 8.31
C ASP A 204 -7.83 -28.04 8.49
N ASN A 205 -6.52 -28.14 8.28
CA ASN A 205 -5.59 -27.04 8.39
C ASN A 205 -4.51 -27.21 7.33
N GLN A 206 -4.46 -26.28 6.38
CA GLN A 206 -3.57 -26.32 5.23
C GLN A 206 -2.82 -25.00 5.10
N ARG A 207 -1.63 -25.10 4.50
CA ARG A 207 -0.81 -23.97 4.11
C ARG A 207 -0.47 -24.13 2.64
N ALA A 208 -0.77 -23.12 1.85
CA ALA A 208 -0.36 -23.03 0.46
C ALA A 208 0.75 -21.99 0.33
N GLU A 209 1.76 -22.32 -0.48
CA GLU A 209 2.87 -21.43 -0.82
C GLU A 209 2.98 -21.37 -2.33
N GLY A 210 3.20 -20.17 -2.87
CA GLY A 210 3.28 -19.98 -4.31
C GLY A 210 3.04 -18.55 -4.74
N ASN A 211 3.16 -18.31 -6.05
CA ASN A 211 2.74 -17.06 -6.65
C ASN A 211 1.24 -16.81 -6.47
N PHE A 212 0.81 -15.59 -6.79
CA PHE A 212 -0.55 -15.09 -6.66
C PHE A 212 -1.60 -16.09 -7.17
N PHE A 213 -1.39 -16.68 -8.34
CA PHE A 213 -2.35 -17.59 -8.96
C PHE A 213 -2.43 -18.91 -8.21
N LYS A 214 -1.30 -19.49 -7.80
CA LYS A 214 -1.28 -20.70 -6.95
C LYS A 214 -2.00 -20.48 -5.63
N LEU A 215 -1.81 -19.32 -4.99
CA LEU A 215 -2.50 -18.97 -3.75
C LEU A 215 -4.01 -18.81 -3.96
N LEU A 216 -4.41 -18.15 -5.05
CA LEU A 216 -5.83 -17.99 -5.40
C LEU A 216 -6.49 -19.34 -5.66
N ASP A 217 -5.87 -20.19 -6.49
CA ASP A 217 -6.39 -21.51 -6.84
C ASP A 217 -6.48 -22.41 -5.61
N ALA A 218 -5.48 -22.39 -4.73
CA ALA A 218 -5.50 -23.14 -3.47
C ALA A 218 -6.63 -22.67 -2.54
N GLY A 219 -6.82 -21.36 -2.39
CA GLY A 219 -7.91 -20.79 -1.58
C GLY A 219 -9.29 -21.15 -2.11
N VAL A 220 -9.48 -21.05 -3.42
CA VAL A 220 -10.72 -21.43 -4.09
C VAL A 220 -11.00 -22.93 -3.93
N ALA A 221 -10.00 -23.78 -4.19
CA ALA A 221 -10.13 -25.23 -4.02
C ALA A 221 -10.45 -25.62 -2.57
N PHE A 222 -9.87 -24.93 -1.59
CA PHE A 222 -10.17 -25.14 -0.17
C PHE A 222 -11.62 -24.78 0.16
N CYS A 223 -12.15 -23.68 -0.38
CA CYS A 223 -13.56 -23.34 -0.26
C CYS A 223 -14.46 -24.43 -0.87
N PHE A 224 -14.19 -24.88 -2.10
CA PHE A 224 -14.97 -25.96 -2.73
C PHE A 224 -14.94 -27.27 -1.94
N LYS A 225 -13.82 -27.60 -1.31
CA LYS A 225 -13.66 -28.82 -0.50
C LYS A 225 -14.54 -28.79 0.76
N HIS A 226 -14.76 -27.62 1.35
CA HIS A 226 -15.32 -27.49 2.71
C HIS A 226 -16.69 -26.80 2.79
N LEU A 227 -17.15 -26.17 1.71
CA LEU A 227 -18.49 -25.61 1.61
C LEU A 227 -19.44 -26.67 1.08
N SER A 228 -20.60 -26.83 1.73
CA SER A 228 -21.58 -27.82 1.32
C SER A 228 -22.19 -27.44 -0.03
N LEU A 229 -22.49 -28.45 -0.84
CA LEU A 229 -23.33 -28.33 -2.02
C LEU A 229 -24.78 -28.48 -1.57
N SER A 230 -25.53 -27.38 -1.56
CA SER A 230 -26.98 -27.43 -1.42
C SER A 230 -27.57 -27.87 -2.76
N GLY A 231 -28.18 -29.06 -2.79
CA GLY A 231 -28.87 -29.56 -3.98
C GLY A 231 -30.35 -29.25 -3.88
N ARG A 232 -30.92 -28.49 -4.83
CA ARG A 232 -32.36 -28.33 -4.96
C ARG A 232 -32.82 -29.16 -6.16
N ILE A 233 -33.73 -30.10 -5.94
CA ILE A 233 -34.46 -30.74 -7.04
C ILE A 233 -35.50 -29.72 -7.49
N THR A 234 -35.33 -29.16 -8.69
CA THR A 234 -36.33 -28.27 -9.29
C THR A 234 -37.43 -29.11 -9.92
N ASN A 235 -38.69 -28.71 -9.79
CA ASN A 235 -39.85 -29.45 -10.30
C ASN A 235 -39.90 -29.57 -11.85
N HIS A 236 -38.87 -29.10 -12.55
CA HIS A 236 -38.82 -28.96 -14.01
C HIS A 236 -37.62 -29.66 -14.66
N SER A 237 -36.72 -30.28 -13.90
CA SER A 237 -35.63 -31.11 -14.43
C SER A 237 -35.39 -32.34 -13.56
N LEU A 238 -35.02 -33.46 -14.20
CA LEU A 238 -34.53 -34.67 -13.53
C LEU A 238 -33.09 -34.51 -13.03
N GLU A 239 -32.45 -33.37 -13.32
CA GLU A 239 -31.06 -33.07 -12.98
C GLU A 239 -31.00 -32.27 -11.68
N ARG A 240 -30.15 -32.74 -10.75
CA ARG A 240 -29.90 -32.08 -9.47
C ARG A 240 -29.03 -30.84 -9.71
N GLU A 241 -29.58 -29.66 -9.48
CA GLU A 241 -28.80 -28.43 -9.49
C GLU A 241 -28.06 -28.26 -8.15
N GLU A 242 -26.75 -28.47 -8.16
CA GLU A 242 -25.89 -28.27 -7.01
C GLU A 242 -25.43 -26.81 -6.92
N HIS A 243 -25.81 -26.14 -5.83
CA HIS A 243 -25.42 -24.76 -5.53
C HIS A 243 -24.55 -24.73 -4.27
N LEU A 244 -23.37 -24.13 -4.36
CA LEU A 244 -22.57 -23.81 -3.18
C LEU A 244 -23.36 -22.88 -2.26
N GLU A 245 -23.19 -23.05 -0.94
CA GLU A 245 -23.74 -22.14 0.08
C GLU A 245 -23.38 -20.66 -0.18
N VAL A 246 -22.19 -20.41 -0.71
CA VAL A 246 -21.72 -19.08 -1.10
C VAL A 246 -21.39 -19.07 -2.60
N PRO A 247 -21.85 -18.07 -3.37
CA PRO A 247 -21.59 -18.00 -4.80
C PRO A 247 -20.08 -18.01 -5.10
N TYR A 248 -19.68 -18.88 -6.02
CA TYR A 248 -18.28 -19.03 -6.46
C TYR A 248 -17.63 -17.68 -6.82
N HIS A 249 -18.34 -16.84 -7.58
CA HIS A 249 -17.83 -15.53 -8.00
C HIS A 249 -17.54 -14.61 -6.81
N ALA A 250 -18.38 -14.64 -5.75
CA ALA A 250 -18.19 -13.83 -4.57
C ALA A 250 -16.96 -14.30 -3.76
N LEU A 251 -16.78 -15.61 -3.59
CA LEU A 251 -15.61 -16.18 -2.92
C LEU A 251 -14.32 -15.83 -3.65
N ARG A 252 -14.31 -16.03 -4.97
CA ARG A 252 -13.16 -15.74 -5.80
C ARG A 252 -12.78 -14.27 -5.74
N GLU A 253 -13.75 -13.36 -5.83
CA GLU A 253 -13.50 -11.92 -5.75
C GLU A 253 -13.00 -11.50 -4.36
N ALA A 254 -13.58 -12.05 -3.29
CA ALA A 254 -13.12 -11.78 -1.93
C ALA A 254 -11.66 -12.23 -1.70
N LEU A 255 -11.27 -13.39 -2.24
CA LEU A 255 -9.88 -13.86 -2.21
C LEU A 255 -8.95 -13.00 -3.07
N ILE A 256 -9.39 -12.59 -4.26
CA ILE A 256 -8.63 -11.65 -5.11
C ILE A 256 -8.40 -10.33 -4.38
N ASN A 257 -9.43 -9.78 -3.73
CA ASN A 257 -9.30 -8.53 -2.99
C ASN A 257 -8.35 -8.69 -1.81
N ALA A 258 -8.44 -9.79 -1.07
CA ALA A 258 -7.52 -10.09 0.01
C ALA A 258 -6.06 -10.21 -0.46
N LEU A 259 -5.80 -10.87 -1.59
CA LEU A 259 -4.46 -11.04 -2.17
C LEU A 259 -3.93 -9.74 -2.80
N CYS A 260 -4.76 -9.00 -3.54
CA CYS A 260 -4.37 -7.76 -4.22
C CYS A 260 -4.06 -6.63 -3.24
N HIS A 261 -4.85 -6.49 -2.18
CA HIS A 261 -4.73 -5.37 -1.24
C HIS A 261 -3.86 -5.66 -0.02
N ARG A 262 -3.27 -6.86 0.04
CA ARG A 262 -2.32 -7.25 1.08
C ARG A 262 -1.09 -6.33 1.08
N HIS A 263 -0.62 -5.96 2.26
CA HIS A 263 0.68 -5.31 2.42
C HIS A 263 1.84 -6.30 2.25
N TRP A 264 2.27 -6.55 1.01
CA TRP A 264 3.27 -7.58 0.68
C TRP A 264 4.66 -7.38 1.28
N GLU A 265 5.01 -6.15 1.64
CA GLU A 265 6.28 -5.83 2.32
C GLU A 265 6.40 -6.47 3.71
N ARG A 266 5.28 -6.76 4.38
CA ARG A 266 5.30 -7.34 5.73
C ARG A 266 5.55 -8.86 5.63
N TYR A 267 6.78 -9.28 5.90
CA TYR A 267 7.23 -10.67 5.77
C TYR A 267 6.60 -11.63 6.80
N ASN A 268 6.23 -11.13 7.98
CA ASN A 268 5.78 -11.94 9.12
C ASN A 268 4.25 -12.14 9.21
N LEU A 269 3.48 -11.54 8.30
CA LEU A 269 2.02 -11.65 8.29
C LEU A 269 1.58 -12.47 7.09
N THR A 270 0.51 -13.25 7.22
CA THR A 270 -0.02 -14.07 6.10
C THR A 270 -1.51 -13.83 5.98
N ILE A 271 -2.06 -14.02 4.78
CA ILE A 271 -3.52 -14.06 4.63
C ILE A 271 -4.02 -15.34 5.26
N SER A 272 -5.15 -15.27 5.96
CA SER A 272 -5.82 -16.45 6.50
C SER A 272 -7.25 -16.55 5.98
N LEU A 273 -7.60 -17.72 5.46
CA LEU A 273 -8.96 -18.14 5.13
C LEU A 273 -9.44 -19.12 6.21
N ALA A 274 -10.49 -18.76 6.94
CA ALA A 274 -11.09 -19.62 7.95
C ALA A 274 -12.55 -19.88 7.61
N ILE A 275 -12.94 -21.15 7.57
CA ILE A 275 -14.32 -21.58 7.32
C ILE A 275 -14.89 -22.12 8.64
N TYR A 276 -16.03 -21.59 9.05
CA TYR A 276 -16.81 -22.01 10.21
C TYR A 276 -18.17 -22.55 9.74
N ASP A 277 -18.97 -23.05 10.67
CA ASP A 277 -20.30 -23.56 10.33
C ASP A 277 -21.29 -22.45 9.91
N ASP A 278 -21.03 -21.20 10.30
CA ASP A 278 -21.92 -20.06 10.08
C ASP A 278 -21.35 -18.97 9.17
N ARG A 279 -20.04 -18.99 8.87
CA ARG A 279 -19.36 -17.93 8.12
C ARG A 279 -18.02 -18.35 7.54
N ILE A 280 -17.53 -17.52 6.63
CA ILE A 280 -16.17 -17.56 6.10
C ILE A 280 -15.48 -16.25 6.48
N GLU A 281 -14.29 -16.35 7.07
CA GLU A 281 -13.45 -15.21 7.41
C GLU A 281 -12.23 -15.21 6.49
N ILE A 282 -12.02 -14.11 5.77
CA ILE A 282 -10.79 -13.85 5.02
C ILE A 282 -10.11 -12.66 5.68
N ALA A 283 -9.02 -12.92 6.42
CA ALA A 283 -8.24 -11.87 7.06
C ALA A 283 -7.00 -11.58 6.22
N SER A 284 -6.88 -10.35 5.72
CA SER A 284 -5.70 -9.87 4.99
C SER A 284 -4.93 -8.84 5.82
N PRO A 285 -3.61 -8.98 5.98
CA PRO A 285 -2.78 -7.97 6.60
C PRO A 285 -2.78 -6.64 5.82
N GLY A 286 -3.30 -5.59 6.44
CA GLY A 286 -3.36 -4.27 5.83
C GLY A 286 -4.15 -3.27 6.66
N THR A 287 -4.26 -2.05 6.15
CA THR A 287 -5.11 -0.98 6.70
C THR A 287 -5.94 -0.42 5.55
N PHE A 288 -7.14 0.07 5.83
CA PHE A 288 -7.91 0.77 4.82
C PHE A 288 -7.15 2.02 4.34
N PRO A 289 -7.25 2.36 3.04
CA PRO A 289 -6.85 3.69 2.57
C PRO A 289 -7.55 4.77 3.42
N PRO A 290 -6.92 5.95 3.65
CA PRO A 290 -7.51 7.00 4.48
C PRO A 290 -8.91 7.47 4.06
N GLN A 291 -9.29 7.24 2.80
CA GLN A 291 -10.57 7.59 2.21
C GLN A 291 -11.66 6.52 2.41
N ILE A 292 -11.27 5.30 2.78
CA ILE A 292 -12.16 4.14 2.93
C ILE A 292 -12.33 3.80 4.40
N THR A 293 -13.57 3.62 4.81
CA THR A 293 -13.97 3.21 6.14
C THR A 293 -14.84 1.95 6.06
N ALA A 294 -15.09 1.30 7.20
CA ALA A 294 -15.94 0.11 7.23
C ALA A 294 -17.39 0.42 6.78
N GLU A 295 -17.81 1.67 6.93
CA GLU A 295 -19.15 2.15 6.57
C GLU A 295 -19.27 2.42 5.06
N ASN A 296 -18.24 2.95 4.42
CA ASN A 296 -18.31 3.39 3.01
C ASN A 296 -17.76 2.38 2.00
N ILE A 297 -17.11 1.30 2.42
CA ILE A 297 -16.49 0.29 1.52
C ILE A 297 -17.50 -0.43 0.61
N LYS A 298 -18.80 -0.35 0.92
CA LYS A 298 -19.87 -0.92 0.09
C LYS A 298 -20.44 0.07 -0.92
N GLU A 299 -20.11 1.34 -0.79
CA GLU A 299 -20.58 2.40 -1.67
C GLU A 299 -19.74 2.44 -2.95
N PRO A 300 -20.28 2.95 -4.07
CA PRO A 300 -19.50 3.16 -5.27
C PRO A 300 -18.35 4.14 -5.01
N HIS A 301 -17.11 3.65 -5.05
CA HIS A 301 -15.91 4.48 -4.95
C HIS A 301 -14.87 4.12 -6.02
N GLU A 302 -13.98 5.06 -6.34
CA GLU A 302 -12.81 4.74 -7.15
C GLU A 302 -11.93 3.72 -6.40
N SER A 303 -11.28 2.80 -7.11
CA SER A 303 -10.33 1.89 -6.48
C SER A 303 -9.12 2.69 -5.99
N TYR A 304 -8.96 2.78 -4.67
CA TYR A 304 -7.78 3.37 -4.04
C TYR A 304 -6.78 2.25 -3.71
N PRO A 305 -5.74 2.00 -4.53
CA PRO A 305 -4.68 1.09 -4.12
C PRO A 305 -4.03 1.63 -2.85
N THR A 306 -3.72 0.74 -1.91
CA THR A 306 -3.40 1.03 -0.50
C THR A 306 -2.22 1.96 -0.26
N ARG A 307 -1.50 2.41 -1.31
CA ARG A 307 -0.44 3.43 -1.21
C ARG A 307 -0.30 4.35 -2.42
N VAL A 308 -1.36 4.76 -3.12
CA VAL A 308 -1.18 5.75 -4.21
C VAL A 308 -2.30 6.78 -4.27
N ARG A 309 -1.95 8.07 -4.07
CA ARG A 309 -2.80 9.23 -4.39
C ARG A 309 -2.81 9.56 -5.89
N ASP A 310 -2.02 8.83 -6.68
CA ASP A 310 -2.00 8.91 -8.14
C ASP A 310 -2.82 7.77 -8.76
N LYS A 311 -3.83 8.17 -9.54
CA LYS A 311 -4.87 7.35 -10.18
C LYS A 311 -4.37 6.33 -11.23
N GLN A 312 -3.06 6.04 -11.29
CA GLN A 312 -2.45 5.47 -12.50
C GLN A 312 -1.51 4.27 -12.31
N SER A 313 -1.19 3.87 -11.08
CA SER A 313 -0.03 2.97 -10.86
C SER A 313 -0.37 1.51 -10.55
N PHE A 314 -1.64 1.21 -10.26
CA PHE A 314 -2.11 -0.16 -10.06
C PHE A 314 -3.25 -0.56 -11.01
N LYS A 315 -3.41 0.18 -12.12
CA LYS A 315 -4.37 -0.19 -13.17
C LYS A 315 -3.97 -1.43 -13.98
N ILE A 316 -2.81 -2.04 -13.73
CA ILE A 316 -2.26 -3.07 -14.64
C ILE A 316 -1.92 -4.43 -14.00
N ALA A 317 -1.63 -4.60 -12.71
CA ALA A 317 -0.85 -5.79 -12.32
C ALA A 317 -1.61 -7.07 -11.86
N PRO A 318 -2.72 -7.04 -11.08
CA PRO A 318 -3.52 -8.28 -10.91
C PRO A 318 -5.03 -8.11 -11.14
N SER A 319 -5.73 -7.18 -10.49
CA SER A 319 -7.20 -7.08 -10.58
C SER A 319 -7.71 -6.87 -12.02
N ALA A 320 -7.03 -6.03 -12.79
CA ALA A 320 -7.32 -5.79 -14.20
C ALA A 320 -7.06 -7.01 -15.11
N LEU A 321 -6.12 -7.89 -14.74
CA LEU A 321 -5.80 -9.10 -15.50
C LEU A 321 -6.64 -10.32 -15.07
N ILE A 322 -7.30 -10.27 -13.91
CA ILE A 322 -7.81 -11.46 -13.21
C ILE A 322 -9.35 -11.47 -13.03
N SER A 323 -10.03 -10.32 -13.09
CA SER A 323 -11.50 -10.27 -12.97
C SER A 323 -12.11 -9.12 -13.80
N PRO A 324 -13.10 -9.37 -14.68
CA PRO A 324 -13.85 -8.31 -15.36
C PRO A 324 -14.70 -7.44 -14.44
N HIS A 325 -14.94 -7.92 -13.22
CA HIS A 325 -15.88 -7.33 -12.27
C HIS A 325 -15.24 -6.92 -10.94
N ALA A 326 -13.90 -6.96 -10.84
CA ALA A 326 -13.20 -6.51 -9.64
C ALA A 326 -13.52 -5.04 -9.37
N ARG A 327 -14.42 -4.81 -8.43
CA ARG A 327 -14.67 -3.52 -7.79
C ARG A 327 -14.08 -3.63 -6.39
N ALA A 328 -13.33 -2.59 -6.03
CA ALA A 328 -12.68 -2.46 -4.72
C ALA A 328 -13.72 -2.50 -3.60
#